data_AF-A0A3L8Q7T6-F1
#
_entry.id   AF-A0A3L8Q7T6-F1
#
_cell.length_a   1.000
_cell.length_b   1.000
_cell.length_c   1.000
_cell.angle_alpha   90.00
_cell.angle_beta   90.00
_cell.angle_gamma   90.00
#
_symmetry.space_group_name_H-M   'P 1'
#
loop_
_entity.id
_entity.type
_entity.pdbx_description
1 polymer ?
#
loop_
_entity_poly.entity_id
_entity_poly.type
_entity_poly.pdbx_seq_one_letter_code
_entity_poly.pdbx_strand_id
1 'polypeptide(L)'
;MGIWGWNSHNSRGNLGWNSRESLEPDYIAVKEKYAKYLPHSAGRYAAKRFRKAQCPIVERLTNSMMMHGRNNGKKLMTVRIVKHAFEIIHLLTGE
;
A
#
# COMPACT_ATOMS: atom_id res chain seq x y z
N MET A 1 45.09 -1.52 7.99
CA MET A 1 43.66 -1.44 7.63
C MET A 1 42.99 -0.49 8.61
N GLY A 2 42.55 0.67 8.14
CA GLY A 2 42.08 1.79 8.95
C GLY A 2 40.72 1.55 9.64
N ILE A 3 40.61 2.17 10.80
CA ILE A 3 39.56 2.16 11.81
C ILE A 3 38.24 2.75 11.25
N TRP A 4 37.11 2.05 11.42
CA TRP A 4 35.78 2.64 11.21
C TRP A 4 35.30 3.26 12.53
N GLY A 5 35.40 4.59 12.60
CA GLY A 5 34.93 5.40 13.72
C GLY A 5 33.41 5.54 13.75
N TRP A 6 32.86 5.36 14.94
CA TRP A 6 31.47 5.62 15.29
C TRP A 6 31.24 7.14 15.29
N ASN A 7 30.40 7.65 14.40
CA ASN A 7 30.08 9.09 14.34
C ASN A 7 28.68 9.34 14.90
N SER A 8 28.63 9.62 16.20
CA SER A 8 27.50 10.24 16.89
C SER A 8 27.40 11.69 16.45
N HIS A 9 26.41 12.05 15.65
CA HIS A 9 25.73 13.36 15.63
C HIS A 9 24.69 13.41 14.50
N ASN A 10 23.40 13.25 14.82
CA ASN A 10 22.36 14.07 14.16
C ASN A 10 21.08 14.12 15.01
N SER A 11 20.99 15.16 15.83
CA SER A 11 19.81 15.54 16.60
C SER A 11 18.84 16.32 15.70
N ARG A 12 18.01 15.63 14.90
CA ARG A 12 16.83 16.24 14.24
C ARG A 12 15.70 15.22 14.15
N GLY A 13 14.91 15.15 15.22
CA GLY A 13 13.61 14.48 15.23
C GLY A 13 12.63 15.21 14.33
N ASN A 14 12.69 14.91 13.04
CA ASN A 14 11.58 15.13 12.13
C ASN A 14 10.76 13.84 12.18
N LEU A 15 9.54 13.90 12.70
CA LEU A 15 8.57 12.79 12.67
C LEU A 15 8.14 12.55 11.21
N GLY A 16 9.06 12.00 10.44
CA GLY A 16 8.76 11.40 9.14
C GLY A 16 8.04 10.10 9.37
N TRP A 17 7.05 9.83 8.53
CA TRP A 17 6.35 8.55 8.39
C TRP A 17 7.31 7.43 7.94
N ASN A 18 8.34 7.14 8.73
CA ASN A 18 9.39 6.18 8.43
C ASN A 18 9.42 5.13 9.54
N SER A 19 8.36 4.33 9.65
CA SER A 19 8.30 3.27 10.67
C SER A 19 7.95 1.89 10.15
N ARG A 20 7.95 1.66 8.84
CA ARG A 20 7.90 0.30 8.26
C ARG A 20 8.68 0.27 6.95
N GLU A 21 10.00 0.05 7.04
CA GLU A 21 10.74 -0.47 5.89
C GLU A 21 10.12 -1.82 5.54
N SER A 22 9.35 -1.86 4.46
CA SER A 22 8.87 -3.11 3.89
C SER A 22 10.09 -3.93 3.46
N LEU A 23 10.29 -5.10 4.08
CA LEU A 23 11.39 -6.05 3.87
C LEU A 23 11.58 -6.48 2.40
N GLU A 24 10.63 -6.15 1.52
CA GLU A 24 10.70 -6.43 0.09
C GLU A 24 10.10 -5.26 -0.73
N PRO A 25 10.93 -4.27 -1.10
CA PRO A 25 10.47 -2.97 -1.60
C PRO A 25 9.91 -2.99 -3.04
N ASP A 26 10.02 -4.12 -3.74
CA ASP A 26 9.75 -4.21 -5.18
C ASP A 26 8.36 -4.75 -5.52
N TYR A 27 7.75 -5.54 -4.62
CA TYR A 27 6.45 -6.19 -4.87
C TYR A 27 5.27 -5.56 -4.12
N ILE A 28 5.58 -4.70 -3.14
CA ILE A 28 4.61 -3.99 -2.31
C ILE A 28 4.56 -2.51 -2.75
N ALA A 29 3.47 -2.14 -3.43
CA ALA A 29 3.25 -0.79 -3.95
C ALA A 29 2.64 0.15 -2.89
N VAL A 30 3.44 0.51 -1.88
CA VAL A 30 3.07 1.47 -0.80
C VAL A 30 3.89 2.78 -0.88
N LYS A 31 4.92 2.83 -1.72
CA LYS A 31 5.75 4.02 -1.98
C LYS A 31 4.90 5.20 -2.48
N GLU A 32 5.41 6.44 -2.31
CA GLU A 32 4.73 7.71 -2.69
C GLU A 32 4.11 7.68 -4.09
N LYS A 33 4.79 7.08 -5.07
CA LYS A 33 4.30 6.93 -6.45
C LYS A 33 2.93 6.21 -6.56
N TYR A 34 2.62 5.35 -5.61
CA TYR A 34 1.41 4.52 -5.58
C TYR A 34 0.41 4.98 -4.52
N ALA A 35 0.74 6.01 -3.73
CA ALA A 35 -0.17 6.64 -2.80
C ALA A 35 -1.29 7.32 -3.59
N LYS A 36 -2.51 6.78 -3.46
CA LYS A 36 -3.71 7.32 -4.12
C LYS A 36 -4.81 7.44 -3.07
N TYR A 37 -5.42 8.62 -2.99
CA TYR A 37 -6.58 8.85 -2.13
C TYR A 37 -7.78 7.98 -2.52
N LEU A 38 -7.94 7.71 -3.82
CA LEU A 38 -8.96 6.81 -4.35
C LEU A 38 -8.31 5.54 -4.90
N PRO A 39 -8.71 4.33 -4.47
CA PRO A 39 -8.19 3.06 -4.98
C PRO A 39 -8.79 2.70 -6.36
N HIS A 40 -8.89 3.67 -7.25
CA HIS A 40 -9.43 3.52 -8.59
C HIS A 40 -8.53 4.24 -9.61
N SER A 41 -7.64 3.49 -10.25
CA SER A 41 -6.67 4.06 -11.19
C SER A 41 -6.99 3.82 -12.66
N ALA A 42 -8.09 3.11 -12.96
CA ALA A 42 -8.44 2.60 -14.29
C ALA A 42 -7.30 1.80 -14.99
N GLY A 43 -6.26 1.41 -14.25
CA GLY A 43 -5.07 0.76 -14.79
C GLY A 43 -5.31 -0.69 -15.18
N ARG A 44 -4.86 -1.09 -16.37
CA ARG A 44 -4.82 -2.50 -16.80
C ARG A 44 -3.49 -3.15 -16.43
N TYR A 45 -3.43 -3.70 -15.23
CA TYR A 45 -2.21 -4.30 -14.66
C TYR A 45 -1.88 -5.71 -15.16
N ALA A 46 -2.80 -6.36 -15.88
CA ALA A 46 -2.60 -7.69 -16.47
C ALA A 46 -1.85 -7.68 -17.83
N ALA A 47 -1.67 -6.50 -18.44
CA ALA A 47 -1.14 -6.39 -19.81
C ALA A 47 0.34 -6.79 -19.96
N LYS A 48 1.14 -6.76 -18.90
CA LYS A 48 2.55 -7.20 -18.89
C LYS A 48 2.87 -7.93 -17.57
N ARG A 49 3.78 -8.92 -17.62
CA ARG A 49 4.13 -9.80 -16.47
C ARG A 49 4.37 -9.04 -15.16
N PHE A 50 5.19 -8.00 -15.18
CA PHE A 50 5.60 -7.24 -13.97
C PHE A 50 4.73 -6.03 -13.63
N ARG A 51 3.67 -5.75 -14.40
CA ARG A 51 2.77 -4.60 -14.10
C ARG A 51 1.91 -4.84 -12.85
N LYS A 52 1.71 -6.09 -12.44
CA LYS A 52 1.00 -6.42 -11.19
C LYS A 52 1.70 -5.84 -9.96
N ALA A 53 3.04 -5.78 -9.96
CA ALA A 53 3.82 -5.21 -8.86
C ALA A 53 3.56 -3.69 -8.67
N GLN A 54 3.22 -2.99 -9.77
CA GLN A 54 2.95 -1.55 -9.78
C GLN A 54 1.51 -1.19 -9.39
N CYS A 55 0.63 -2.19 -9.20
CA CYS A 55 -0.74 -1.95 -8.76
C CYS A 55 -0.75 -1.55 -7.28
N PRO A 56 -1.34 -0.39 -6.90
CA PRO A 56 -1.48 0.02 -5.50
C PRO A 56 -2.09 -1.09 -4.66
N ILE A 57 -1.58 -1.30 -3.44
CA ILE A 57 -1.97 -2.46 -2.62
C ILE A 57 -3.48 -2.49 -2.30
N VAL A 58 -4.08 -1.33 -2.02
CA VAL A 58 -5.51 -1.20 -1.72
C VAL A 58 -6.35 -1.50 -2.97
N GLU A 59 -5.92 -1.04 -4.15
CA GLU A 59 -6.59 -1.36 -5.40
C GLU A 59 -6.49 -2.86 -5.73
N ARG A 60 -5.36 -3.49 -5.43
CA ARG A 60 -5.17 -4.94 -5.57
C ARG A 60 -6.16 -5.71 -4.69
N LEU A 61 -6.32 -5.30 -3.42
CA LEU A 61 -7.32 -5.88 -2.51
C LEU A 61 -8.74 -5.76 -3.07
N THR A 62 -9.13 -4.58 -3.54
CA THR A 62 -10.48 -4.38 -4.11
C THR A 62 -10.72 -5.25 -5.34
N ASN A 63 -9.72 -5.43 -6.20
CA ASN A 63 -9.85 -6.30 -7.37
C ASN A 63 -10.03 -7.78 -6.96
N SER A 64 -9.27 -8.25 -5.97
CA SER A 64 -9.38 -9.64 -5.50
C SER A 64 -10.74 -9.95 -4.85
N MET A 65 -11.34 -8.99 -4.14
CA MET A 65 -12.66 -9.20 -3.51
C MET A 65 -13.83 -9.33 -4.49
N MET A 66 -13.67 -8.90 -5.75
CA MET A 66 -14.71 -8.99 -6.79
C MET A 66 -14.73 -10.33 -7.53
N MET A 67 -13.85 -11.29 -7.20
CA MET A 67 -13.64 -12.50 -8.01
C MET A 67 -14.79 -13.51 -7.97
N HIS A 68 -15.73 -13.38 -7.02
CA HIS A 68 -16.94 -14.20 -7.00
C HIS A 68 -17.98 -13.66 -7.98
N GLY A 69 -18.53 -14.53 -8.84
CA GLY A 69 -19.33 -14.14 -10.02
C GLY A 69 -20.37 -13.04 -9.79
N ARG A 70 -21.14 -13.07 -8.69
CA ARG A 70 -22.15 -12.03 -8.38
C ARG A 70 -21.59 -10.66 -8.00
N ASN A 71 -20.30 -10.59 -7.65
CA ASN A 71 -19.56 -9.41 -7.23
C ASN A 71 -18.65 -8.86 -8.34
N ASN A 72 -18.57 -9.55 -9.48
CA ASN A 72 -17.72 -9.14 -10.59
C ASN A 72 -18.16 -7.77 -11.12
N GLY A 73 -17.20 -6.88 -11.39
CA GLY A 73 -17.44 -5.53 -11.87
C GLY A 73 -17.99 -4.53 -10.83
N LYS A 74 -18.34 -4.95 -9.62
CA LYS A 74 -18.94 -4.07 -8.58
C LYS A 74 -17.89 -3.27 -7.78
N LYS A 75 -16.98 -2.58 -8.47
CA LYS A 75 -15.83 -1.92 -7.83
C LYS A 75 -16.22 -0.83 -6.83
N LEU A 76 -17.25 -0.04 -7.13
CA LEU A 76 -17.74 1.00 -6.21
C LEU A 76 -18.27 0.41 -4.89
N MET A 77 -18.95 -0.74 -4.94
CA MET A 77 -19.44 -1.42 -3.74
C MET A 77 -18.27 -1.95 -2.90
N THR A 78 -17.31 -2.58 -3.56
CA THR A 78 -16.12 -3.13 -2.90
C THR A 78 -15.27 -2.05 -2.23
N VAL A 79 -15.06 -0.90 -2.86
CA VAL A 79 -14.32 0.23 -2.26
C VAL A 79 -14.99 0.73 -0.98
N ARG A 80 -16.34 0.77 -0.94
CA ARG A 80 -17.09 1.16 0.28
C ARG A 80 -16.88 0.15 1.41
N ILE A 81 -16.92 -1.16 1.10
CA ILE A 81 -16.64 -2.22 2.09
C ILE A 81 -15.23 -2.08 2.66
N VAL A 82 -14.22 -1.84 1.80
CA VAL A 82 -12.83 -1.61 2.25
C VAL A 82 -12.72 -0.38 3.16
N LYS A 83 -13.40 0.72 2.83
CA LYS A 83 -13.41 1.93 3.66
C LYS A 83 -13.93 1.62 5.06
N HIS A 84 -15.07 0.93 5.16
CA HIS A 84 -15.64 0.54 6.45
C HIS A 84 -14.75 -0.45 7.21
N ALA A 85 -14.09 -1.38 6.52
CA ALA A 85 -13.14 -2.29 7.16
C ALA A 85 -11.96 -1.53 7.78
N PHE A 86 -11.41 -0.53 7.08
CA PHE A 86 -10.34 0.30 7.65
C PHE A 86 -10.82 1.20 8.80
N GLU A 87 -12.04 1.71 8.75
CA GLU A 87 -12.65 2.42 9.89
C GLU A 87 -12.74 1.50 11.13
N ILE A 88 -13.20 0.26 10.95
CA ILE A 88 -13.27 -0.73 12.04
C ILE A 88 -11.87 -1.09 12.56
N ILE A 89 -10.90 -1.33 11.68
CA ILE A 89 -9.51 -1.62 12.07
C ILE A 89 -8.96 -0.47 12.91
N HIS A 90 -9.10 0.77 12.44
CA HIS A 90 -8.63 1.94 13.17
C HIS A 90 -9.25 2.05 14.57
N LEU A 91 -10.55 1.80 14.70
CA LEU A 91 -11.24 1.81 16.00
C LEU A 91 -10.77 0.67 16.93
N LEU A 92 -10.34 -0.47 16.38
CA LEU A 92 -9.91 -1.63 17.15
C LEU A 92 -8.43 -1.57 17.57
N THR A 93 -7.54 -1.05 16.71
CA THR A 93 -6.09 -1.02 16.97
C THR A 93 -5.58 0.35 17.39
N GLY A 94 -6.28 1.45 17.08
CA GLY A 94 -5.80 2.81 17.33
C GLY A 94 -4.65 3.27 16.42
N GLU A 95 -4.25 2.43 15.46
CA GLU A 95 -3.33 2.75 14.35
C GLU A 95 -4.10 3.04 13.04
#